data_AF-A0A2V9JRA4-F1
#
_entry.id   AF-A0A2V9JRA4-F1
#
_cell.length_a   1.000
_cell.length_b   1.000
_cell.length_c   1.000
_cell.angle_alpha   90.00
_cell.angle_beta   90.00
_cell.angle_gamma   90.00
#
_symmetry.space_group_name_H-M   'P 1'
#
loop_
_entity.id
_entity.type
_entity.pdbx_description
1 polymer ?
#
loop_
_entity_poly.entity_id
_entity_poly.type
_entity_poly.pdbx_seq_one_letter_code
_entity_poly.pdbx_strand_id
1 'polypeptide(L)'
;MLGDYIESGSPEPVVDAEKNFAALAETYARAAGKPLDLPRPLRPPLRPIGLALDVYPWEYTASFNSGGQTKAVTVTSPVRWVLSYSSGLSLSRLRLGIAGREERKQDDVQQFAIRCCLMQAMLQKYAGIVNLLRALRWEVAHDSIAELGGLPLTTLTAPLGTKLPPDNLVVESTEMSGTPYFEEIIDVGCLAQIPDPLAERVKSIVQAAEAGV
;
A
#
# COMPACT_ATOMS: atom_id res chain seq x y z
N MET A 1 -8.51 -14.87 -12.38
CA MET A 1 -9.36 -13.67 -12.18
C MET A 1 -9.70 -12.96 -13.48
N LEU A 2 -8.72 -12.73 -14.37
CA LEU A 2 -8.92 -11.93 -15.58
C LEU A 2 -9.12 -12.74 -16.87
N GLY A 3 -8.88 -14.06 -16.88
CA GLY A 3 -9.11 -14.92 -18.05
C GLY A 3 -8.47 -14.37 -19.33
N ASP A 4 -9.26 -14.32 -20.40
CA ASP A 4 -8.86 -13.84 -21.74
C ASP A 4 -8.43 -12.36 -21.81
N TYR A 5 -8.59 -11.59 -20.73
CA TYR A 5 -8.07 -10.22 -20.65
C TYR A 5 -6.57 -10.15 -20.33
N ILE A 6 -5.90 -11.28 -20.14
CA ILE A 6 -4.43 -11.39 -19.99
C ILE A 6 -3.87 -12.13 -21.22
N GLU A 7 -2.76 -11.62 -21.75
CA GLU A 7 -1.99 -12.28 -22.80
C GLU A 7 -1.61 -13.70 -22.33
N SER A 8 -2.11 -14.71 -23.03
CA SER A 8 -1.84 -16.11 -22.75
C SER A 8 -1.72 -16.88 -24.06
N GLY A 9 -0.92 -17.95 -24.05
CA GLY A 9 -0.80 -18.84 -25.20
C GLY A 9 -2.06 -19.67 -25.47
N SER A 10 -2.97 -19.75 -24.49
CA SER A 10 -4.27 -20.42 -24.58
C SER A 10 -5.30 -19.60 -23.80
N PRO A 11 -6.26 -18.95 -24.48
CA PRO A 11 -7.35 -18.24 -23.82
C PRO A 11 -8.12 -19.21 -22.92
N GLU A 12 -8.23 -18.87 -21.64
CA GLU A 12 -8.97 -19.67 -20.67
C GLU A 12 -10.14 -18.83 -20.14
N PRO A 13 -11.39 -19.21 -20.47
CA PRO A 13 -12.55 -18.48 -20.03
C PRO A 13 -12.67 -18.60 -18.51
N VAL A 14 -12.57 -17.46 -17.82
CA VAL A 14 -12.77 -17.37 -16.37
C VAL A 14 -14.12 -16.75 -16.09
N VAL A 15 -14.90 -17.39 -15.20
CA VAL A 15 -16.16 -16.84 -14.72
C VAL A 15 -15.95 -15.44 -14.14
N ASP A 16 -16.82 -14.51 -14.53
CA ASP A 16 -16.77 -13.08 -14.18
C ASP A 16 -15.54 -12.31 -14.70
N ALA A 17 -14.76 -12.84 -15.67
CA ALA A 17 -13.58 -12.15 -16.19
C ALA A 17 -13.86 -10.72 -16.67
N GLU A 18 -14.95 -10.52 -17.41
CA GLU A 18 -15.40 -9.21 -17.89
C GLU A 18 -15.69 -8.24 -16.73
N LYS A 19 -16.49 -8.68 -15.74
CA LYS A 19 -16.80 -7.89 -14.55
C LYS A 19 -15.53 -7.52 -13.76
N ASN A 20 -14.62 -8.47 -13.60
CA ASN A 20 -13.35 -8.25 -12.90
C ASN A 20 -12.46 -7.25 -13.66
N PHE A 21 -12.41 -7.36 -14.99
CA PHE A 21 -11.66 -6.42 -15.83
C PHE A 21 -12.28 -5.02 -15.79
N ALA A 22 -13.61 -4.90 -15.82
CA ALA A 22 -14.29 -3.62 -15.71
C ALA A 22 -13.96 -2.90 -14.39
N ALA A 23 -14.01 -3.61 -13.25
CA ALA A 23 -13.63 -3.06 -11.94
C ALA A 23 -12.15 -2.66 -11.86
N LEU A 24 -11.26 -3.46 -12.48
CA LEU A 24 -9.84 -3.12 -12.61
C LEU A 24 -9.65 -1.86 -13.47
N ALA A 25 -10.33 -1.76 -14.60
CA ALA A 25 -10.22 -0.65 -15.54
C ALA A 25 -10.74 0.66 -14.93
N GLU A 26 -11.80 0.62 -14.13
CA GLU A 26 -12.30 1.76 -13.36
C GLU A 26 -11.27 2.24 -12.34
N THR A 27 -10.69 1.32 -11.58
CA THR A 27 -9.65 1.65 -10.59
C THR A 27 -8.39 2.21 -11.26
N TYR A 28 -7.96 1.61 -12.38
CA TYR A 28 -6.86 2.11 -13.19
C TYR A 28 -7.14 3.50 -13.77
N ALA A 29 -8.37 3.79 -14.22
CA ALA A 29 -8.71 5.09 -14.78
C ALA A 29 -8.54 6.24 -13.78
N ARG A 30 -8.77 5.97 -12.48
CA ARG A 30 -8.47 6.91 -11.38
C ARG A 30 -6.97 7.08 -11.17
N ALA A 31 -6.22 5.97 -11.14
CA ALA A 31 -4.76 5.98 -10.99
C ALA A 31 -4.03 6.68 -12.14
N ALA A 32 -4.52 6.53 -13.37
CA ALA A 32 -3.90 7.04 -14.59
C ALA A 32 -3.92 8.57 -14.74
N GLY A 33 -4.61 9.29 -13.86
CA GLY A 33 -4.57 10.76 -13.81
C GLY A 33 -3.20 11.31 -13.41
N LYS A 34 -3.12 12.64 -13.19
CA LYS A 34 -1.92 13.25 -12.62
C LYS A 34 -1.66 12.69 -11.20
N PRO A 35 -0.39 12.49 -10.81
CA PRO A 35 0.84 12.86 -11.53
C PRO A 35 1.40 11.78 -12.47
N LEU A 36 0.76 10.61 -12.55
CA LEU A 36 1.24 9.49 -13.37
C LEU A 36 1.07 9.74 -14.88
N ASP A 37 -0.03 10.40 -15.27
CA ASP A 37 -0.34 10.79 -16.66
C ASP A 37 -0.24 9.61 -17.63
N LEU A 38 -0.98 8.54 -17.32
CA LEU A 38 -0.92 7.26 -18.04
C LEU A 38 -1.97 7.19 -19.15
N PRO A 39 -1.73 6.36 -20.19
CA PRO A 39 -2.71 6.14 -21.25
C PRO A 39 -4.04 5.60 -20.73
N ARG A 40 -5.14 6.11 -21.26
CA ARG A 40 -6.52 5.68 -20.98
C ARG A 40 -7.29 5.46 -22.30
N PRO A 41 -8.24 4.50 -22.38
CA PRO A 41 -8.60 3.52 -21.34
C PRO A 41 -7.57 2.37 -21.23
N LEU A 42 -7.70 1.55 -20.18
CA LEU A 42 -6.94 0.30 -20.07
C LEU A 42 -7.36 -0.65 -21.20
N ARG A 43 -6.40 -1.10 -22.03
CA ARG A 43 -6.67 -1.93 -23.21
C ARG A 43 -6.22 -3.38 -22.96
N PRO A 44 -7.11 -4.37 -23.17
CA PRO A 44 -6.70 -5.77 -23.21
C PRO A 44 -6.09 -6.15 -24.58
N PRO A 45 -5.33 -7.26 -24.66
CA PRO A 45 -4.94 -8.10 -23.52
C PRO A 45 -3.84 -7.41 -22.68
N LEU A 46 -3.89 -7.58 -21.37
CA LEU A 46 -2.86 -7.11 -20.46
C LEU A 46 -1.66 -8.05 -20.52
N ARG A 47 -0.44 -7.52 -20.36
CA ARG A 47 0.76 -8.35 -20.27
C ARG A 47 0.66 -9.37 -19.13
N PRO A 48 1.33 -10.53 -19.22
CA PRO A 48 1.34 -11.52 -18.15
C PRO A 48 1.84 -10.90 -16.84
N ILE A 49 1.11 -11.15 -15.75
CA ILE A 49 1.47 -10.70 -14.40
C ILE A 49 1.86 -11.94 -13.61
N GLY A 50 3.11 -11.99 -13.15
CA GLY A 50 3.60 -13.07 -12.29
C GLY A 50 2.91 -13.08 -10.92
N LEU A 51 2.98 -14.21 -10.24
CA LEU A 51 2.39 -14.39 -8.90
C LEU A 51 3.29 -13.88 -7.76
N ALA A 52 4.52 -13.47 -8.07
CA ALA A 52 5.43 -12.89 -7.11
C ALA A 52 4.85 -11.59 -6.55
N LEU A 53 5.01 -11.41 -5.24
CA LEU A 53 4.59 -10.22 -4.51
C LEU A 53 5.82 -9.47 -4.02
N ASP A 54 5.76 -8.15 -4.12
CA ASP A 54 6.74 -7.25 -3.50
C ASP A 54 6.09 -6.52 -2.32
N VAL A 55 6.91 -6.27 -1.31
CA VAL A 55 6.54 -5.47 -0.14
C VAL A 55 7.45 -4.25 -0.12
N TYR A 56 6.85 -3.05 -0.18
CA TYR A 56 7.57 -1.78 -0.14
C TYR A 56 7.36 -1.09 1.21
N PRO A 57 8.36 -0.37 1.75
CA PRO A 57 8.17 0.45 2.93
C PRO A 57 7.07 1.49 2.71
N TRP A 58 6.27 1.78 3.74
CA TRP A 58 5.39 2.94 3.73
C TRP A 58 6.20 4.19 4.01
N GLU A 59 6.30 5.06 3.00
CA GLU A 59 7.00 6.34 3.12
C GLU A 59 6.02 7.50 2.94
N TYR A 60 6.29 8.65 3.55
CA TYR A 60 5.55 9.89 3.34
C TYR A 60 6.46 11.10 3.57
N THR A 61 6.08 12.27 3.04
CA THR A 61 6.82 13.51 3.30
C THR A 61 6.18 14.25 4.47
N ALA A 62 6.98 14.62 5.47
CA ALA A 62 6.56 15.45 6.60
C ALA A 62 7.45 16.70 6.72
N SER A 63 6.88 17.77 7.26
CA SER A 63 7.59 19.04 7.49
C SER A 63 7.89 19.23 8.98
N PHE A 64 9.15 19.50 9.30
CA PHE A 64 9.63 19.68 10.67
C PHE A 64 10.21 21.07 10.84
N ASN A 65 9.97 21.70 11.99
CA ASN A 65 10.44 23.04 12.30
C ASN A 65 11.56 23.02 13.34
N SER A 66 12.70 23.61 13.02
CA SER A 66 13.79 23.82 13.97
C SER A 66 14.47 25.16 13.71
N GLY A 67 14.71 25.94 14.77
CA GLY A 67 15.42 27.23 14.66
C GLY A 67 14.78 28.24 13.69
N GLY A 68 13.46 28.17 13.47
CA GLY A 68 12.74 29.05 12.54
C GLY A 68 12.80 28.63 11.06
N GLN A 69 13.39 27.48 10.74
CA GLN A 69 13.38 26.89 9.40
C GLN A 69 12.47 25.67 9.35
N THR A 70 11.71 25.55 8.26
CA THR A 70 10.90 24.36 7.95
C THR A 70 11.66 23.47 6.98
N LYS A 71 11.89 22.21 7.35
CA LYS A 71 12.58 21.20 6.55
C LYS A 71 11.62 20.08 6.17
N ALA A 72 11.57 19.73 4.90
CA ALA A 72 10.86 18.54 4.43
C ALA A 72 11.75 17.30 4.58
N VAL A 73 11.22 16.25 5.20
CA VAL A 73 11.90 14.98 5.46
C VAL A 73 11.00 13.84 5.00
N THR A 74 11.60 12.86 4.31
CA THR A 74 10.93 11.60 3.99
C THR A 74 10.93 10.73 5.24
N VAL A 75 9.75 10.37 5.71
CA VAL A 75 9.52 9.52 6.87
C VAL A 75 9.08 8.14 6.42
N THR A 76 9.66 7.10 7.02
CA THR A 76 9.25 5.70 6.79
C THR A 76 8.66 5.10 8.05
N SER A 77 7.58 4.33 7.89
CA SER A 77 6.99 3.57 8.99
C SER A 77 7.59 2.16 9.08
N PRO A 78 8.09 1.73 10.26
CA PRO A 78 8.61 0.38 10.45
C PRO A 78 7.51 -0.67 10.64
N VAL A 79 6.23 -0.26 10.71
CA VAL A 79 5.08 -1.12 11.00
C VAL A 79 4.06 -1.13 9.88
N ARG A 80 4.31 -0.41 8.78
CA ARG A 80 3.39 -0.29 7.65
C ARG A 80 4.11 -0.47 6.34
N TRP A 81 3.50 -1.26 5.46
CA TRP A 81 4.08 -1.60 4.16
C TRP A 81 3.02 -1.54 3.06
N VAL A 82 3.47 -1.36 1.82
CA VAL A 82 2.65 -1.46 0.62
C VAL A 82 2.88 -2.82 -0.02
N LEU A 83 1.80 -3.55 -0.29
CA LEU A 83 1.81 -4.82 -1.00
C LEU A 83 1.40 -4.60 -2.47
N SER A 84 2.13 -5.21 -3.40
CA SER A 84 1.76 -5.25 -4.82
C SER A 84 2.30 -6.51 -5.48
N TYR A 85 1.80 -6.83 -6.68
CA TYR A 85 2.48 -7.80 -7.55
C TYR A 85 3.82 -7.24 -8.00
N SER A 86 4.85 -8.09 -8.07
CA SER A 86 6.20 -7.66 -8.40
C SER A 86 6.27 -6.99 -9.76
N SER A 87 7.06 -5.92 -9.82
CA SER A 87 7.27 -5.08 -11.00
C SER A 87 8.76 -4.79 -11.19
N GLY A 88 9.18 -4.45 -12.40
CA GLY A 88 10.54 -3.94 -12.64
C GLY A 88 10.80 -2.57 -12.02
N LEU A 89 9.74 -1.85 -11.63
CA LEU A 89 9.77 -0.55 -10.97
C LEU A 89 9.37 -0.69 -9.49
N SER A 90 10.16 -0.16 -8.56
CA SER A 90 9.79 -0.10 -7.14
C SER A 90 8.98 1.15 -6.80
N LEU A 91 8.27 1.13 -5.67
CA LEU A 91 7.53 2.31 -5.18
C LEU A 91 8.44 3.52 -4.94
N SER A 92 9.63 3.31 -4.35
CA SER A 92 10.60 4.39 -4.10
C SER A 92 11.07 5.05 -5.40
N ARG A 93 11.37 4.25 -6.43
CA ARG A 93 11.77 4.77 -7.75
C ARG A 93 10.62 5.46 -8.47
N LEU A 94 9.39 4.96 -8.33
CA LEU A 94 8.20 5.65 -8.83
C LEU A 94 8.09 7.06 -8.22
N ARG A 95 8.26 7.19 -6.90
CA ARG A 95 8.23 8.50 -6.22
C ARG A 95 9.33 9.44 -6.72
N LEU A 96 10.55 8.94 -6.88
CA LEU A 96 11.65 9.72 -7.45
C LEU A 96 11.34 10.18 -8.88
N GLY A 97 10.74 9.31 -9.70
CA GLY A 97 10.29 9.66 -11.05
C GLY A 97 9.19 10.71 -11.08
N ILE A 98 8.24 10.66 -10.15
CA ILE A 98 7.19 11.68 -10.00
C ILE A 98 7.78 13.02 -9.54
N ALA A 99 8.76 12.99 -8.65
CA ALA A 99 9.47 14.17 -8.17
C ALA A 99 10.46 14.76 -9.21
N GLY A 100 10.57 14.17 -10.40
CA GLY A 100 11.50 14.60 -11.45
C GLY A 100 12.98 14.32 -11.13
N ARG A 101 13.26 13.43 -10.17
CA ARG A 101 14.61 13.08 -9.72
C ARG A 101 15.19 11.85 -10.43
N GLU A 102 14.34 11.04 -11.07
CA GLU A 102 14.74 9.93 -11.92
C GLU A 102 13.96 9.94 -13.25
N GLU A 103 14.56 9.37 -14.30
CA GLU A 103 13.85 9.16 -15.57
C GLU A 103 12.77 8.09 -15.40
N ARG A 104 11.57 8.37 -15.93
CA ARG A 104 10.43 7.46 -15.88
C ARG A 104 10.13 6.88 -17.26
N LYS A 105 10.24 5.56 -17.40
CA LYS A 105 9.67 4.86 -18.55
C LYS A 105 8.17 4.73 -18.34
N GLN A 106 7.38 5.38 -19.20
CA GLN A 106 5.92 5.43 -19.04
C GLN A 106 5.29 4.03 -19.00
N ASP A 107 5.87 3.08 -19.75
CA ASP A 107 5.46 1.69 -19.75
C ASP A 107 5.66 1.02 -18.38
N ASP A 108 6.82 1.20 -17.74
CA ASP A 108 7.10 0.63 -16.41
C ASP A 108 6.17 1.22 -15.34
N VAL A 109 5.88 2.53 -15.41
CA VAL A 109 4.92 3.20 -14.53
C VAL A 109 3.51 2.64 -14.73
N GLN A 110 3.11 2.45 -15.99
CA GLN A 110 1.81 1.84 -16.31
C GLN A 110 1.70 0.42 -15.77
N GLN A 111 2.75 -0.39 -15.96
CA GLN A 111 2.81 -1.77 -15.47
C GLN A 111 2.77 -1.85 -13.95
N PHE A 112 3.43 -0.91 -13.25
CA PHE A 112 3.34 -0.79 -11.80
C PHE A 112 1.92 -0.42 -11.34
N ALA A 113 1.31 0.59 -11.99
CA ALA A 113 -0.04 1.03 -11.64
C ALA A 113 -1.10 -0.07 -11.82
N ILE A 114 -1.00 -0.84 -12.91
CA ILE A 114 -1.88 -2.00 -13.16
C ILE A 114 -1.75 -3.04 -12.03
N ARG A 115 -0.52 -3.32 -11.56
CA ARG A 115 -0.26 -4.30 -10.49
C ARG A 115 -0.83 -3.86 -9.14
N CYS A 116 -0.72 -2.57 -8.81
CA CYS A 116 -1.35 -2.00 -7.61
C CYS A 116 -2.87 -2.11 -7.67
N CYS A 117 -3.48 -1.75 -8.81
CA CYS A 117 -4.92 -1.86 -9.01
C CYS A 117 -5.39 -3.33 -8.96
N LEU A 118 -4.61 -4.25 -9.52
CA LEU A 118 -4.90 -5.67 -9.49
C LEU A 118 -4.79 -6.24 -8.08
N MET A 119 -3.80 -5.82 -7.28
CA MET A 119 -3.68 -6.23 -5.87
C MET A 119 -4.93 -5.84 -5.08
N GLN A 120 -5.39 -4.60 -5.22
CA GLN A 120 -6.64 -4.15 -4.59
C GLN A 120 -7.82 -5.02 -5.05
N ALA A 121 -7.99 -5.19 -6.35
CA ALA A 121 -9.12 -5.96 -6.91
C ALA A 121 -9.08 -7.43 -6.47
N MET A 122 -7.89 -8.03 -6.33
CA MET A 122 -7.70 -9.39 -5.84
C MET A 122 -8.17 -9.53 -4.39
N LEU A 123 -7.74 -8.64 -3.50
CA LEU A 123 -8.14 -8.69 -2.09
C LEU A 123 -9.62 -8.36 -1.87
N GLN A 124 -10.19 -7.48 -2.70
CA GLN A 124 -11.63 -7.22 -2.70
C GLN A 124 -12.44 -8.44 -3.16
N LYS A 125 -11.97 -9.17 -4.18
CA LYS A 125 -12.63 -10.39 -4.66
C LYS A 125 -12.51 -11.53 -3.65
N TYR A 126 -11.35 -11.70 -3.04
CA TYR A 126 -11.04 -12.81 -2.14
C TYR A 126 -10.94 -12.35 -0.69
N ALA A 127 -12.07 -11.91 -0.12
CA ALA A 127 -12.15 -11.40 1.26
C ALA A 127 -11.63 -12.39 2.32
N GLY A 128 -11.59 -13.69 2.02
CA GLY A 128 -10.97 -14.70 2.90
C GLY A 128 -9.49 -14.41 3.22
N ILE A 129 -8.73 -13.85 2.29
CA ILE A 129 -7.32 -13.47 2.50
C ILE A 129 -7.24 -12.30 3.49
N VAL A 130 -8.09 -11.29 3.31
CA VAL A 130 -8.19 -10.15 4.23
C VAL A 130 -8.59 -10.60 5.64
N ASN A 131 -9.53 -11.54 5.74
CA ASN A 131 -9.95 -12.10 7.01
C ASN A 131 -8.83 -12.89 7.70
N LEU A 132 -8.04 -13.65 6.94
CA LEU A 132 -6.87 -14.36 7.46
C LEU A 132 -5.82 -13.39 8.00
N LEU A 133 -5.49 -12.34 7.24
CA LEU A 133 -4.53 -11.32 7.67
C LEU A 133 -5.01 -10.61 8.95
N ARG A 134 -6.30 -10.26 9.02
CA ARG A 134 -6.90 -9.69 10.24
C ARG A 134 -6.88 -10.64 11.43
N ALA A 135 -7.10 -11.94 11.20
CA ALA A 135 -6.97 -12.95 12.26
C ALA A 135 -5.53 -13.06 12.77
N LEU A 136 -4.54 -12.78 11.91
CA LEU A 136 -3.12 -12.64 12.27
C LEU A 136 -2.78 -11.24 12.81
N ARG A 137 -3.78 -10.42 13.14
CA ARG A 137 -3.69 -9.05 13.68
C ARG A 137 -3.16 -7.98 12.70
N TRP A 138 -3.04 -8.31 11.41
CA TRP A 138 -2.70 -7.31 10.39
C TRP A 138 -3.91 -6.48 10.03
N GLU A 139 -3.75 -5.17 10.00
CA GLU A 139 -4.69 -4.31 9.31
C GLU A 139 -4.39 -4.32 7.82
N VAL A 140 -5.43 -4.50 7.01
CA VAL A 140 -5.36 -4.41 5.55
C VAL A 140 -6.23 -3.24 5.12
N ALA A 141 -5.62 -2.24 4.49
CA ALA A 141 -6.31 -1.06 4.00
C ALA A 141 -5.95 -0.77 2.53
N HIS A 142 -6.73 0.11 1.90
CA HIS A 142 -6.46 0.64 0.58
C HIS A 142 -6.35 2.16 0.71
N ASP A 143 -5.12 2.66 0.64
CA ASP A 143 -4.81 4.07 0.84
C ASP A 143 -4.47 4.75 -0.49
N SER A 144 -4.54 6.07 -0.49
CA SER A 144 -3.96 6.91 -1.54
C SER A 144 -3.12 7.98 -0.87
N ILE A 145 -1.91 8.20 -1.38
CA ILE A 145 -1.07 9.32 -0.95
C ILE A 145 -1.15 10.40 -2.01
N ALA A 146 -1.33 11.66 -1.58
CA ALA A 146 -1.52 12.79 -2.49
C ALA A 146 -0.44 12.89 -3.58
N GLU A 147 0.81 12.56 -3.24
CA GLU A 147 1.95 12.58 -4.17
C GLU A 147 1.85 11.53 -5.30
N LEU A 148 1.03 10.49 -5.15
CA LEU A 148 0.81 9.45 -6.15
C LEU A 148 -0.54 9.59 -6.87
N GLY A 149 -1.29 10.66 -6.59
CA GLY A 149 -2.60 10.90 -7.18
C GLY A 149 -3.61 9.82 -6.79
N GLY A 150 -4.34 9.30 -7.78
CA GLY A 150 -5.37 8.29 -7.59
C GLY A 150 -4.87 6.84 -7.54
N LEU A 151 -3.55 6.61 -7.43
CA LEU A 151 -2.98 5.27 -7.38
C LEU A 151 -3.37 4.57 -6.06
N PRO A 152 -4.08 3.43 -6.11
CA PRO A 152 -4.39 2.70 -4.89
C PRO A 152 -3.16 1.98 -4.35
N LEU A 153 -2.90 2.13 -3.07
CA LEU A 153 -1.88 1.38 -2.34
C LEU A 153 -2.58 0.42 -1.39
N THR A 154 -2.38 -0.88 -1.61
CA THR A 154 -2.80 -1.88 -0.61
C THR A 154 -1.77 -1.89 0.50
N THR A 155 -2.18 -1.54 1.72
CA THR A 155 -1.28 -1.48 2.86
C THR A 155 -1.51 -2.63 3.83
N LEU A 156 -0.42 -3.09 4.42
CA LEU A 156 -0.40 -4.00 5.56
C LEU A 156 0.19 -3.25 6.75
N THR A 157 -0.54 -3.18 7.86
CA THR A 157 -0.08 -2.54 9.08
C THR A 157 -0.04 -3.55 10.21
N ALA A 158 1.11 -3.67 10.87
CA ALA A 158 1.24 -4.44 12.09
C ALA A 158 0.53 -3.72 13.25
N PRO A 159 0.03 -4.43 14.28
CA PRO A 159 -0.74 -3.85 15.37
C PRO A 159 0.17 -3.17 16.41
N LEU A 160 1.10 -2.33 15.95
CA LEU A 160 2.11 -1.65 16.74
C LEU A 160 1.96 -0.14 16.56
N GLY A 161 2.00 0.60 17.67
CA GLY A 161 2.04 2.06 17.63
C GLY A 161 3.44 2.55 17.24
N THR A 162 3.48 3.63 16.46
CA THR A 162 4.71 4.37 16.17
C THR A 162 4.51 5.85 16.47
N LYS A 163 5.61 6.55 16.70
CA LYS A 163 5.63 8.00 16.88
C LYS A 163 6.88 8.61 16.29
N LEU A 164 6.76 9.88 15.93
CA LEU A 164 7.91 10.73 15.63
C LEU A 164 8.38 11.41 16.91
N PRO A 165 9.70 11.56 17.11
CA PRO A 165 10.21 12.40 18.17
C PRO A 165 9.97 13.89 17.85
N PRO A 166 10.27 14.80 18.80
CA PRO A 166 10.16 16.25 18.56
C PRO A 166 10.97 16.73 17.33
N ASP A 167 10.46 17.75 16.64
CA ASP A 167 11.00 18.27 15.38
C ASP A 167 12.51 18.55 15.42
N ASN A 168 13.02 19.12 16.52
CA ASN A 168 14.44 19.43 16.64
C ASN A 168 15.32 18.18 16.52
N LEU A 169 14.91 17.06 17.13
CA LEU A 169 15.66 15.81 17.08
C LEU A 169 15.64 15.19 15.68
N VAL A 170 14.50 15.29 14.97
CA VAL A 170 14.40 14.84 13.57
C VAL A 170 15.31 15.66 12.67
N VAL A 171 15.30 16.99 12.83
CA VAL A 171 16.15 17.90 12.06
C VAL A 171 17.64 17.64 12.33
N GLU A 172 18.05 17.58 13.61
CA GLU A 172 19.44 17.29 13.99
C GLU A 172 19.91 15.93 13.45
N SER A 173 19.08 14.88 13.54
CA SER A 173 19.40 13.54 13.03
C SER A 173 19.57 13.52 11.50
N THR A 174 18.69 14.19 10.77
CA THR A 174 18.78 14.28 9.30
C THR A 174 19.96 15.14 8.83
N GLU A 175 20.37 16.15 9.60
CA GLU A 175 21.57 16.94 9.33
C GLU A 175 22.85 16.14 9.59
N MET A 176 22.91 15.44 10.73
CA MET A 176 24.06 14.60 11.09
C MET A 176 24.25 13.44 10.10
N SER A 177 23.18 12.82 9.62
CA SER A 177 23.25 11.76 8.60
C SER A 177 23.50 12.29 7.18
N GLY A 178 23.33 13.60 6.94
CA GLY A 178 23.41 14.20 5.61
C GLY A 178 22.28 13.79 4.66
N THR A 179 21.22 13.12 5.15
CA THR A 179 20.10 12.65 4.34
C THR A 179 18.77 13.17 4.88
N PRO A 180 17.81 13.59 4.03
CA PRO A 180 16.49 14.03 4.47
C PRO A 180 15.56 12.83 4.73
N TYR A 181 16.06 11.79 5.40
CA TYR A 181 15.33 10.55 5.68
C TYR A 181 15.25 10.31 7.18
N PHE A 182 14.08 9.90 7.67
CA PHE A 182 13.85 9.52 9.05
C PHE A 182 12.95 8.29 9.14
N GLU A 183 13.16 7.44 10.15
CA GLU A 183 12.31 6.29 10.43
C GLU A 183 11.50 6.55 11.70
N GLU A 184 10.20 6.27 11.67
CA GLU A 184 9.37 6.38 12.88
C GLU A 184 9.88 5.44 13.99
N ILE A 185 9.66 5.82 15.24
CA ILE A 185 10.10 5.05 16.39
C ILE A 185 8.91 4.25 16.91
N ILE A 186 9.12 2.96 17.20
CA ILE A 186 8.11 2.12 17.84
C ILE A 186 7.75 2.70 19.21
N ASP A 187 6.46 2.93 19.43
CA ASP A 187 5.97 3.35 20.73
C ASP A 187 5.83 2.14 21.67
N VAL A 188 6.88 1.92 22.45
CA VAL A 188 6.94 0.84 23.45
C VAL A 188 5.77 0.92 24.45
N GLY A 189 5.24 2.12 24.70
CA GLY A 189 4.08 2.31 25.58
C GLY A 189 2.81 1.64 25.05
N CYS A 190 2.70 1.45 23.74
CA CYS A 190 1.56 0.82 23.10
C CYS A 190 1.64 -0.72 23.10
N LEU A 191 2.78 -1.32 23.46
CA LEU A 191 2.95 -2.79 23.39
C LEU A 191 2.01 -3.55 24.33
N ALA A 192 1.67 -2.97 25.48
CA ALA A 192 0.73 -3.57 26.42
C ALA A 192 -0.73 -3.51 25.93
N GLN A 193 -1.01 -2.71 24.90
CA GLN A 193 -2.35 -2.45 24.38
C GLN A 193 -2.60 -3.11 23.01
N ILE A 194 -1.70 -3.99 22.57
CA ILE A 194 -1.84 -4.70 21.29
C ILE A 194 -3.13 -5.54 21.34
N PRO A 195 -4.09 -5.32 20.41
CA PRO A 195 -5.34 -6.07 20.40
C PRO A 195 -5.11 -7.57 20.22
N ASP A 196 -5.88 -8.38 20.95
CA ASP A 196 -5.98 -9.82 20.72
C ASP A 196 -7.40 -10.19 20.26
N PRO A 197 -7.64 -10.26 18.93
CA PRO A 197 -8.95 -10.58 18.38
C PRO A 197 -9.51 -11.93 18.84
N LEU A 198 -8.64 -12.91 19.13
CA LEU A 198 -9.07 -14.21 19.62
C LEU A 198 -9.53 -14.09 21.07
N ALA A 199 -8.72 -13.46 21.93
CA ALA A 199 -9.09 -13.25 23.32
C ALA A 199 -10.39 -12.44 23.45
N GLU A 200 -10.54 -11.37 22.67
CA GLU A 200 -11.76 -10.56 22.64
C GLU A 200 -12.98 -11.36 22.18
N ARG A 201 -12.83 -12.23 21.17
CA ARG A 201 -13.90 -13.10 20.71
C ARG A 201 -14.28 -14.18 21.73
N VAL A 202 -13.31 -14.73 22.46
CA VAL A 202 -13.59 -15.69 23.53
C VAL A 202 -14.33 -15.00 24.67
N LYS A 203 -13.89 -13.81 25.10
CA LYS A 203 -14.56 -13.01 26.12
C LYS A 203 -16.01 -12.71 25.75
N SER A 204 -16.28 -12.32 24.50
CA SER A 204 -17.64 -12.01 24.06
C SER A 204 -18.56 -13.23 24.02
N ILE A 205 -18.05 -14.41 23.65
CA ILE A 205 -18.81 -15.67 23.70
C ILE A 205 -19.15 -16.04 25.14
N VAL A 206 -18.19 -15.92 26.08
CA VAL A 206 -18.41 -16.22 27.49
C VAL A 206 -19.46 -15.26 28.09
N GLN A 207 -19.33 -13.95 27.85
CA GLN A 207 -20.30 -12.96 28.31
C GLN A 207 -21.71 -13.20 27.76
N ALA A 208 -21.83 -13.57 26.48
CA ALA A 208 -23.11 -13.91 25.87
C ALA A 208 -23.74 -15.17 26.49
N ALA A 209 -22.92 -16.15 26.87
CA ALA A 209 -23.38 -17.35 27.55
C ALA A 209 -23.84 -17.05 28.99
N GLU A 210 -23.15 -16.15 29.70
CA GLU A 210 -23.51 -15.73 31.07
C GLU A 210 -24.76 -14.84 31.12
N ALA A 211 -25.03 -14.03 30.08
CA ALA A 211 -26.22 -13.17 30.00
C ALA A 211 -27.50 -13.90 29.52
N GLY A 212 -27.37 -15.14 29.05
CA GLY A 212 -28.48 -15.97 28.56
C GLY A 212 -28.99 -17.01 29.56
N VAL A 213 -28.54 -16.94 30.82
CA VAL A 213 -29.01 -17.73 31.99
C VAL A 213 -29.73 -16.79 32.94
#